data_AF-A0A7R9MNV7-F1
#
_entry.id   AF-A0A7R9MNV7-F1
#
_cell.length_a   1.000
_cell.length_b   1.000
_cell.length_c   1.000
_cell.angle_alpha   90.00
_cell.angle_beta   90.00
_cell.angle_gamma   90.00
#
_symmetry.space_group_name_H-M   'P 1'
#
loop_
_entity.id
_entity.type
_entity.pdbx_description
1 polymer ?
#
loop_
_entity_poly.entity_id
_entity_poly.type
_entity_poly.pdbx_seq_one_letter_code
_entity_poly.pdbx_strand_id
1 'polypeptide(L)'
;MNLMLNLNAINKYIYHNLLICLAIISHVCPNEWEDKGIYPKKEHSLVKPYQGTGMTIPSWDFSGSTMVTTSFIRITPDQQSRMGGLWNKIV
;
A
#
# COMPACT_ATOMS: atom_id res chain seq x y z
N MET A 1 2.46 8.81 -49.99
CA MET A 1 1.99 9.58 -48.81
C MET A 1 0.93 8.83 -47.99
N ASN A 2 -0.06 8.17 -48.62
CA ASN A 2 -1.15 7.46 -47.91
C ASN A 2 -0.74 6.20 -47.11
N LEU A 3 0.27 5.44 -47.57
CA LEU A 3 0.70 4.21 -46.87
C LEU A 3 1.36 4.49 -45.51
N MET A 4 2.19 5.53 -45.45
CA MET A 4 2.95 5.92 -44.25
C MET A 4 2.02 6.47 -43.14
N LEU A 5 0.94 7.15 -43.52
CA LEU A 5 -0.09 7.62 -42.60
C LEU A 5 -0.90 6.47 -41.99
N ASN A 6 -1.13 5.39 -42.74
CA ASN A 6 -1.84 4.20 -42.28
C ASN A 6 -1.02 3.42 -41.23
N LEU A 7 0.27 3.19 -41.49
CA LEU A 7 1.18 2.57 -40.52
C LEU A 7 1.24 3.32 -39.18
N ASN A 8 1.25 4.66 -39.23
CA ASN A 8 1.23 5.48 -38.00
C ASN A 8 -0.10 5.36 -37.23
N ALA A 9 -1.22 5.25 -37.93
CA ALA A 9 -2.53 5.03 -37.30
C ALA A 9 -2.63 3.64 -36.64
N ILE A 10 -2.12 2.60 -37.31
CA ILE A 10 -2.05 1.23 -36.77
C ILE A 10 -1.17 1.20 -35.52
N ASN A 11 0.02 1.79 -35.57
CA ASN A 11 0.92 1.86 -34.41
C ASN A 11 0.27 2.57 -33.23
N LYS A 12 -0.43 3.69 -33.47
CA LYS A 12 -1.17 4.41 -32.43
C LYS A 12 -2.25 3.54 -31.78
N TYR A 13 -2.98 2.75 -32.57
CA TYR A 13 -3.97 1.81 -32.05
C TYR A 13 -3.32 0.72 -31.20
N ILE A 14 -2.18 0.17 -31.63
CA ILE A 14 -1.42 -0.84 -30.88
C ILE A 14 -0.96 -0.28 -29.52
N TYR A 15 -0.37 0.92 -29.50
CA TYR A 15 0.07 1.55 -28.24
C TYR A 15 -1.10 1.82 -27.30
N HIS A 16 -2.26 2.22 -27.83
CA HIS A 16 -3.44 2.44 -27.01
C HIS A 16 -3.98 1.15 -26.39
N ASN A 17 -4.06 0.06 -27.17
CA ASN A 17 -4.47 -1.24 -26.65
C ASN A 17 -3.46 -1.80 -25.64
N LEU A 18 -2.15 -1.61 -25.89
CA LEU A 18 -1.10 -2.00 -24.95
C LEU A 18 -1.22 -1.24 -23.62
N LEU A 19 -1.50 0.07 -23.68
CA LEU A 19 -1.73 0.90 -22.49
C LEU A 19 -2.96 0.41 -21.70
N ILE A 20 -4.05 0.08 -22.39
CA ILE A 20 -5.26 -0.47 -21.76
C ILE A 20 -4.96 -1.82 -21.10
N CYS A 21 -4.26 -2.73 -21.78
CA CYS A 21 -3.86 -4.01 -21.21
C CYS A 21 -2.99 -3.85 -19.95
N LEU A 22 -2.01 -2.93 -19.97
CA LEU A 22 -1.16 -2.65 -18.82
C LEU A 22 -1.96 -2.08 -17.64
N ALA A 23 -2.94 -1.21 -17.90
CA ALA A 23 -3.83 -0.68 -16.86
C ALA A 23 -4.68 -1.80 -16.25
N ILE A 24 -5.25 -2.70 -17.06
CA ILE A 24 -6.03 -3.84 -16.57
C ILE A 24 -5.16 -4.74 -15.68
N ILE A 25 -3.94 -5.07 -16.11
CA ILE A 25 -3.01 -5.91 -15.34
C ILE A 25 -2.67 -5.27 -13.99
N SER A 26 -2.52 -3.95 -13.91
CA SER A 26 -2.27 -3.26 -12.63
C SER A 26 -3.45 -3.33 -11.64
N HIS A 27 -4.67 -3.53 -12.13
CA HIS A 27 -5.87 -3.66 -11.30
C HIS A 27 -6.17 -5.11 -10.91
N VAL A 28 -5.61 -6.10 -11.63
CA VAL A 28 -5.71 -7.52 -11.28
C VAL A 28 -4.57 -7.87 -10.33
N CYS A 29 -4.69 -7.44 -9.08
CA CYS A 29 -3.96 -8.05 -7.98
C CYS A 29 -4.99 -8.66 -7.04
N PRO A 30 -5.29 -9.97 -7.18
CA PRO A 30 -6.12 -10.67 -6.23
C PRO A 30 -5.38 -10.67 -4.90
N ASN A 31 -5.92 -9.92 -3.95
CA ASN A 31 -5.57 -10.01 -2.55
C ASN A 31 -6.28 -11.24 -1.98
N GLU A 32 -5.51 -12.23 -1.51
CA GLU A 32 -5.98 -13.51 -0.94
C GLU A 32 -7.10 -13.39 0.12
N TRP A 33 -7.27 -12.18 0.67
CA TRP A 33 -8.28 -11.78 1.64
C TRP A 33 -9.69 -11.65 1.05
N GLU A 34 -9.80 -11.17 -0.20
CA GLU A 34 -11.09 -10.93 -0.86
C GLU A 34 -11.80 -12.25 -1.22
N ASP A 35 -11.07 -13.26 -1.66
CA ASP A 35 -11.61 -14.60 -1.96
C ASP A 35 -12.21 -15.30 -0.71
N LYS A 36 -11.76 -14.91 0.49
CA LYS A 36 -12.26 -15.42 1.76
C LYS A 36 -13.38 -14.56 2.36
N GLY A 37 -13.76 -13.45 1.72
CA GLY A 37 -14.72 -12.49 2.24
C GLY A 37 -14.27 -11.80 3.54
N ILE A 38 -12.97 -11.86 3.87
CA ILE A 38 -12.38 -11.27 5.07
C ILE A 38 -11.71 -9.97 4.66
N TYR A 39 -12.40 -8.86 4.90
CA TYR A 39 -11.84 -7.54 4.63
C TYR A 39 -11.05 -7.06 5.85
N PRO A 40 -9.76 -6.73 5.72
CA PRO A 40 -9.00 -6.13 6.81
C PRO A 40 -9.64 -4.80 7.19
N LYS A 41 -10.22 -4.75 8.39
CA LYS A 41 -10.80 -3.52 8.94
C LYS A 41 -9.69 -2.50 9.14
N LYS A 42 -9.85 -1.32 8.52
CA LYS A 42 -8.85 -0.25 8.57
C LYS A 42 -8.53 0.14 10.01
N GLU A 43 -9.54 0.16 10.87
CA GLU A 43 -9.43 0.47 12.28
C GLU A 43 -8.63 -0.55 13.09
N HIS A 44 -8.52 -1.81 12.64
CA HIS A 44 -7.76 -2.89 13.30
C HIS A 44 -6.51 -3.32 12.50
N SER A 45 -6.14 -2.56 11.48
CA SER A 45 -5.02 -2.88 10.59
C SER A 45 -4.03 -1.73 10.53
N LEU A 46 -2.74 -2.04 10.30
CA LEU A 46 -1.68 -1.06 10.10
C LEU A 46 -1.15 -1.17 8.68
N VAL A 47 -1.31 -0.11 7.90
CA VAL A 47 -0.83 -0.02 6.51
C VAL A 47 -0.01 1.24 6.35
N LYS A 48 1.12 1.14 5.62
CA LYS A 48 1.98 2.28 5.31
C LYS A 48 1.20 3.34 4.50
N PRO A 49 1.52 4.63 4.65
CA PRO A 49 2.51 5.20 5.57
C PRO A 49 1.99 5.26 7.02
N TYR A 50 2.84 4.88 7.99
CA TYR A 50 2.46 4.87 9.41
C TYR A 50 2.59 6.24 10.09
N GLN A 51 3.10 7.24 9.39
CA GLN A 51 3.12 8.63 9.84
C GLN A 51 2.55 9.49 8.73
N GLY A 52 1.47 10.20 9.05
CA GLY A 52 0.91 11.26 8.20
C GLY A 52 1.52 12.62 8.53
N THR A 53 0.79 13.70 8.28
CA THR A 53 1.14 15.08 8.66
C THR A 53 1.16 15.35 10.17
N GLY A 54 0.86 14.34 11.00
CA GLY A 54 0.88 14.42 12.46
C GLY A 54 1.62 13.26 13.11
N MET A 55 1.88 13.37 14.41
CA MET A 55 2.68 12.40 15.18
C MET A 55 1.92 11.14 15.64
N THR A 56 0.64 10.99 15.28
CA THR A 56 -0.24 9.93 15.81
C THR A 56 -0.83 9.05 14.72
N ILE A 57 -0.89 7.74 14.98
CA ILE A 57 -1.65 6.78 14.17
C ILE A 57 -3.08 6.71 14.73
N PRO A 58 -4.14 6.90 13.94
CA PRO A 58 -5.51 6.75 14.41
C PRO A 58 -5.75 5.36 15.00
N SER A 59 -6.49 5.27 16.10
CA SER A 59 -6.87 4.00 16.77
C SER A 59 -5.73 3.18 17.39
N TRP A 60 -4.48 3.59 17.24
CA TRP A 60 -3.32 2.88 17.78
C TRP A 60 -2.60 3.73 18.82
N ASP A 61 -2.19 3.10 19.91
CA ASP A 61 -1.30 3.68 20.91
C ASP A 61 -0.01 2.88 20.97
N PHE A 62 1.08 3.59 21.26
CA PHE A 62 2.42 3.04 21.37
C PHE A 62 3.07 3.49 22.67
N SER A 63 3.96 2.65 23.23
CA SER A 63 4.62 2.92 24.51
C SER A 63 6.05 2.38 24.56
N GLY A 64 6.78 2.80 25.59
CA GLY A 64 8.16 2.40 25.82
C GLY A 64 9.10 2.90 24.72
N SER A 65 9.89 1.99 24.16
CA SER A 65 10.95 2.26 23.18
C SER A 65 10.46 2.18 21.73
N THR A 66 9.14 2.16 21.51
CA THR A 66 8.56 2.01 20.17
C THR A 66 8.81 3.27 19.34
N MET A 67 9.40 3.08 18.16
CA MET A 67 9.67 4.10 17.16
C MET A 67 8.75 3.89 15.97
N VAL A 68 8.05 4.95 15.58
CA VAL A 68 7.23 4.98 14.36
C VAL A 68 7.94 5.84 13.32
N THR A 69 8.04 5.32 12.11
CA THR A 69 8.50 6.05 10.92
C THR A 69 7.42 5.95 9.84
N THR A 70 7.56 6.70 8.76
CA THR A 70 6.66 6.58 7.61
C THR A 70 6.67 5.17 6.99
N SER A 71 7.81 4.47 7.05
CA SER A 71 8.02 3.20 6.34
C SER A 71 7.97 1.95 7.22
N PHE A 72 8.21 2.08 8.54
CA PHE A 72 8.17 0.97 9.49
C PHE A 72 7.84 1.42 10.92
N ILE A 73 7.34 0.48 11.71
CA ILE A 73 7.22 0.59 13.16
C ILE A 73 8.21 -0.38 13.79
N ARG A 74 9.04 0.10 14.71
CA ARG A 74 10.03 -0.69 15.44
C ARG A 74 9.66 -0.69 16.91
N ILE A 75 9.32 -1.85 17.46
CA ILE A 75 8.87 -1.96 18.86
C ILE A 75 10.05 -1.77 19.83
N THR A 76 11.21 -2.35 19.53
CA THR A 76 12.46 -2.21 20.30
C THR A 76 13.66 -2.01 19.36
N PRO A 77 14.63 -1.15 19.71
CA PRO A 77 15.90 -1.10 19.01
C PRO A 77 16.79 -2.29 19.40
N ASP A 78 17.87 -2.49 18.64
CA ASP A 78 18.90 -3.48 18.92
C ASP A 78 19.80 -3.01 20.07
N GLN A 79 19.20 -2.90 21.25
CA GLN A 79 19.84 -2.53 22.51
C GLN A 79 19.20 -3.35 23.62
N GLN A 80 20.03 -3.82 24.55
CA GLN A 80 19.56 -4.57 25.71
C GLN A 80 18.61 -3.74 26.58
N SER A 81 17.73 -4.45 27.30
CA SER A 81 16.82 -3.87 28.29
C SER A 81 15.86 -2.81 27.73
N ARG A 82 15.44 -2.97 26.47
CA ARG A 82 14.40 -2.13 25.86
C ARG A 82 13.07 -2.86 25.85
N MET A 83 12.03 -2.14 26.25
CA MET A 83 10.64 -2.61 26.20
C MET A 83 9.85 -1.63 25.35
N GLY A 84 8.94 -2.15 24.53
CA GLY A 84 8.02 -1.35 23.73
C GLY A 84 6.70 -2.09 23.56
N GLY A 85 5.65 -1.34 23.25
CA GLY A 85 4.32 -1.90 23.09
C GLY A 85 3.52 -1.11 22.07
N LEU A 86 2.60 -1.81 21.41
CA LEU A 86 1.69 -1.27 20.42
C LEU A 86 0.36 -2.01 20.55
N TRP A 87 -0.74 -1.27 20.69
CA TRP A 87 -2.08 -1.86 20.79
C TRP A 87 -3.11 -1.01 20.09
N ASN A 88 -4.19 -1.67 19.70
CA ASN A 88 -5.38 -1.02 19.20
C ASN A 88 -6.24 -0.53 20.37
N LYS A 89 -6.75 0.70 20.30
CA LYS A 89 -7.68 1.26 21.29
C LYS A 89 -9.12 0.79 21.08
N ILE A 90 -9.44 0.28 19.90
CA ILE A 90 -10.77 -0.14 19.51
C ILE A 90 -10.89 -1.65 19.73
N VAL A 91 -12.01 -2.05 20.33
CA VAL A 91 -12.40 -3.45 20.57
C VAL A 91 -13.29 -3.94 19.43
#